data_AF-Q8MJT3-F1
#
_entry.id   AF-Q8MJT3-F1
#
_cell.length_a   1.000
_cell.length_b   1.000
_cell.length_c   1.000
_cell.angle_alpha   90.00
_cell.angle_beta   90.00
_cell.angle_gamma   90.00
#
_symmetry.space_group_name_H-M   'P 1'
#
loop_
_entity.id
_entity.type
_entity.pdbx_description
1 polymer ?
#
loop_
_entity_poly.entity_id
_entity_poly.type
_entity_poly.pdbx_seq_one_letter_code
_entity_poly.pdbx_strand_id
1 'polypeptide(L)'
;VSNMLLEIGGLEFPAAPFSGWYMSTEIGTRSLCDPHRYNILKDVAVCMDLDTRTTSSLWKDKAAVEINLAVLHSYQLAKVTIVDHHAATASFMKHLENEQKARGGCPADWAWIVPPISGSLTPVFHQEMVNYFLSPAFRYQPDPWKGSGAKGTGITRKKTF
;
A
#
# COMPACT_ATOMS: atom_id res chain seq x y z
N VAL A 1 0.23 -5.62 7.58
CA VAL A 1 0.99 -6.62 6.78
C VAL A 1 1.38 -7.76 7.70
N SER A 2 1.24 -9.02 7.24
CA SER A 2 1.49 -10.21 8.09
C SER A 2 2.27 -11.34 7.42
N ASN A 3 2.71 -11.15 6.18
CA ASN A 3 3.37 -12.18 5.37
C ASN A 3 4.84 -11.83 5.02
N MET A 4 5.44 -10.82 5.64
CA MET A 4 6.86 -10.48 5.44
C MET A 4 7.74 -11.11 6.51
N LEU A 5 9.01 -11.33 6.15
CA LEU A 5 10.08 -11.74 7.05
C LEU A 5 10.82 -10.51 7.58
N LEU A 6 11.10 -10.46 8.88
CA LEU A 6 11.98 -9.45 9.48
C LEU A 6 13.39 -10.05 9.64
N GLU A 7 14.41 -9.36 9.14
CA GLU A 7 15.82 -9.71 9.30
C GLU A 7 16.51 -8.71 10.23
N ILE A 8 17.20 -9.22 11.26
CA ILE A 8 18.01 -8.43 12.19
C ILE A 8 19.33 -9.16 12.49
N GLY A 9 20.46 -8.62 12.03
CA GLY A 9 21.78 -9.16 12.38
C GLY A 9 22.01 -10.59 11.89
N GLY A 10 21.40 -10.95 10.76
CA GLY A 10 21.43 -12.30 10.20
C GLY A 10 20.39 -13.27 10.80
N LEU A 11 19.63 -12.85 11.81
CA LEU A 11 18.50 -13.62 12.34
C LEU A 11 17.25 -13.35 11.52
N GLU A 12 16.50 -14.41 11.23
CA GLU A 12 15.25 -14.34 10.48
C GLU A 12 14.05 -14.57 11.40
N PHE A 13 13.06 -13.68 11.29
CA PHE A 13 11.78 -13.76 11.97
C PHE A 13 10.67 -13.86 10.91
N PRO A 14 10.31 -15.07 10.44
CA PRO A 14 9.34 -15.27 9.35
C PRO A 14 7.89 -14.88 9.71
N ALA A 15 7.61 -14.66 10.99
CA ALA A 15 6.31 -14.27 11.51
C ALA A 15 6.43 -12.99 12.35
N ALA A 16 6.44 -11.84 11.68
CA ALA A 16 6.57 -10.52 12.30
C ALA A 16 5.47 -9.57 11.79
N PRO A 17 4.18 -9.75 12.19
CA PRO A 17 3.09 -8.90 11.73
C PRO A 17 3.24 -7.46 12.25
N PHE A 18 2.94 -6.48 11.40
CA PHE A 18 2.96 -5.07 11.73
C PHE A 18 1.78 -4.31 11.11
N SER A 19 1.40 -3.19 11.74
CA SER A 19 0.29 -2.34 11.32
C SER A 19 0.58 -0.86 11.54
N GLY A 20 0.01 -0.03 10.68
CA GLY A 20 -0.11 1.42 10.86
C GLY A 20 -1.56 1.83 10.60
N TRP A 21 -1.75 3.02 10.04
CA TRP A 21 -3.05 3.49 9.53
C TRP A 21 -2.97 3.70 8.02
N TYR A 22 -4.13 3.72 7.36
CA TYR A 22 -4.21 3.85 5.91
C TYR A 22 -3.90 5.26 5.41
N MET A 23 -3.26 5.33 4.23
CA MET A 23 -3.40 6.45 3.31
C MET A 23 -4.65 6.22 2.43
N SER A 24 -5.46 7.25 2.21
CA SER A 24 -6.78 7.12 1.56
C SER A 24 -6.74 6.43 0.19
N THR A 25 -5.68 6.64 -0.58
CA THR A 25 -5.51 6.09 -1.94
C THR A 25 -5.25 4.58 -1.97
N GLU A 26 -4.84 3.96 -0.85
CA GLU A 26 -4.76 2.49 -0.72
C GLU A 26 -6.14 1.83 -0.78
N ILE A 27 -7.16 2.54 -0.30
CA ILE A 27 -8.55 2.08 -0.34
C ILE A 27 -9.22 2.61 -1.59
N GLY A 28 -9.27 3.94 -1.74
CA GLY A 28 -10.03 4.62 -2.79
C GLY A 28 -9.54 4.28 -4.19
N THR A 29 -8.24 4.40 -4.44
CA THR A 29 -7.67 4.11 -5.76
C THR A 29 -7.39 2.63 -5.93
N ARG A 30 -6.62 2.01 -5.03
CA ARG A 30 -6.13 0.63 -5.23
C ARG A 30 -7.18 -0.42 -4.95
N SER A 31 -7.85 -0.40 -3.80
CA SER A 31 -8.80 -1.46 -3.46
C SER A 31 -10.12 -1.33 -4.22
N LEU A 32 -10.65 -0.12 -4.34
CA LEU A 32 -11.96 0.12 -4.96
C LEU A 32 -11.89 0.28 -6.50
N CYS A 33 -10.86 0.94 -7.04
CA CYS A 33 -10.82 1.24 -8.49
C CYS A 33 -9.98 0.28 -9.34
N ASP A 34 -9.02 -0.48 -8.78
CA ASP A 34 -8.21 -1.39 -9.60
C ASP A 34 -9.11 -2.45 -10.28
N PRO A 35 -8.95 -2.72 -11.60
CA PRO A 35 -9.81 -3.65 -12.34
C PRO A 35 -9.77 -5.10 -11.86
N HIS A 36 -8.68 -5.50 -11.20
CA HIS A 36 -8.49 -6.84 -10.64
C HIS A 36 -8.84 -6.91 -9.14
N ARG A 37 -9.49 -5.85 -8.61
CA ARG A 37 -9.97 -5.74 -7.24
C ARG A 37 -11.49 -5.55 -7.26
N TYR A 38 -12.05 -4.63 -6.47
CA TYR A 38 -13.50 -4.41 -6.44
C TYR A 38 -14.05 -3.79 -7.72
N ASN A 39 -13.23 -3.02 -8.46
CA ASN A 39 -13.55 -2.46 -9.78
C ASN A 39 -14.88 -1.67 -9.84
N ILE A 40 -15.18 -0.86 -8.83
CA ILE A 40 -16.45 -0.10 -8.74
C ILE A 40 -16.45 1.23 -9.50
N LEU A 41 -15.34 1.58 -10.17
CA LEU A 41 -15.12 2.91 -10.75
C LEU A 41 -16.20 3.31 -11.77
N LYS A 42 -16.62 2.37 -12.62
CA LYS A 42 -17.65 2.63 -13.63
C LYS A 42 -19.04 2.79 -13.01
N ASP A 43 -19.36 2.01 -11.98
CA ASP A 43 -20.66 2.07 -11.31
C ASP A 43 -20.85 3.44 -10.65
N VAL A 44 -19.82 3.93 -9.95
CA VAL A 44 -19.82 5.28 -9.37
C VAL A 44 -19.96 6.35 -10.45
N ALA A 45 -19.24 6.23 -11.57
CA ALA A 45 -19.35 7.18 -12.68
C ALA A 45 -20.76 7.24 -13.27
N VAL A 46 -21.47 6.11 -13.36
CA VAL A 46 -22.87 6.07 -13.79
C VAL A 46 -23.79 6.73 -12.76
N CYS A 47 -23.58 6.50 -11.46
CA CYS A 47 -24.33 7.19 -10.40
C CYS A 47 -24.11 8.70 -10.38
N MET A 48 -22.96 9.16 -10.88
CA MET A 48 -22.62 10.58 -11.05
C MET A 48 -23.14 11.18 -12.38
N ASP A 49 -23.86 10.41 -13.19
CA ASP A 49 -24.36 10.82 -14.52
C ASP A 49 -23.22 11.27 -15.47
N LEU A 50 -22.06 10.61 -15.40
CA LEU A 50 -20.91 10.90 -16.27
C LEU A 50 -21.00 10.14 -17.61
N ASP A 51 -20.54 10.77 -18.68
CA ASP A 51 -20.38 10.09 -19.97
C ASP A 51 -19.21 9.11 -19.94
N THR A 52 -19.53 7.82 -19.78
CA THR A 52 -18.55 6.72 -19.70
C THR A 52 -18.16 6.14 -21.07
N ARG A 53 -18.63 6.71 -22.20
CA ARG A 53 -18.40 6.17 -23.55
C ARG A 53 -17.00 6.43 -24.07
N THR A 54 -16.40 7.56 -23.71
CA THR A 54 -15.07 7.97 -24.20
C THR A 54 -14.13 8.27 -23.05
N THR A 55 -12.84 8.02 -23.21
CA THR A 55 -11.84 8.34 -22.18
C THR A 55 -11.53 9.83 -22.10
N SER A 56 -11.74 10.58 -23.18
CA SER A 56 -11.51 12.03 -23.23
C SER A 56 -12.48 12.85 -22.39
N SER A 57 -13.60 12.28 -21.95
CA SER A 57 -14.49 12.92 -20.95
C SER A 57 -13.88 12.96 -19.54
N LEU A 58 -12.78 12.22 -19.33
CA LEU A 58 -12.09 12.06 -18.04
C LEU A 58 -13.00 11.53 -16.94
N TRP A 59 -14.01 10.72 -17.29
CA TRP A 59 -14.96 10.17 -16.32
C TRP A 59 -14.28 9.32 -15.25
N LYS A 60 -13.19 8.61 -15.60
CA LYS A 60 -12.41 7.80 -14.67
C LYS A 60 -11.75 8.67 -13.61
N ASP A 61 -11.12 9.77 -14.02
CA ASP A 61 -10.44 10.71 -13.14
C ASP A 61 -11.44 11.34 -12.17
N LYS A 62 -12.58 11.82 -12.69
CA LYS A 62 -13.65 12.41 -11.86
C LYS A 62 -14.19 11.43 -10.82
N ALA A 63 -14.55 10.22 -11.24
CA ALA A 63 -15.08 9.22 -10.32
C ALA A 63 -14.03 8.76 -9.29
N ALA A 64 -12.76 8.59 -9.68
CA ALA A 64 -11.70 8.20 -8.76
C ALA A 64 -11.43 9.25 -7.68
N VAL A 65 -11.53 10.54 -8.01
CA VAL A 65 -11.43 11.64 -7.04
C VAL A 65 -12.58 11.58 -6.02
N GLU A 66 -13.82 11.44 -6.48
CA GLU A 66 -14.98 11.36 -5.57
C GLU A 66 -14.96 10.11 -4.67
N ILE A 67 -14.48 8.97 -5.19
CA ILE A 67 -14.30 7.76 -4.38
C ILE A 67 -13.27 8.00 -3.26
N ASN A 68 -12.14 8.65 -3.56
CA ASN A 68 -11.13 8.97 -2.55
C ASN A 68 -11.66 10.00 -1.52
N LEU A 69 -12.44 10.99 -1.96
CA LEU A 69 -13.12 11.95 -1.09
C LEU A 69 -14.07 11.22 -0.13
N ALA A 70 -14.89 10.31 -0.63
CA ALA A 70 -15.84 9.52 0.16
C ALA A 70 -15.15 8.62 1.20
N VAL A 71 -14.02 7.99 0.84
CA VAL A 71 -13.19 7.22 1.79
C VAL A 71 -12.71 8.11 2.93
N LEU A 72 -12.08 9.24 2.59
CA LEU A 72 -11.54 10.17 3.59
C LEU A 72 -12.63 10.71 4.52
N HIS A 73 -13.74 11.17 3.93
CA HIS A 73 -14.90 11.67 4.66
C HIS A 73 -15.47 10.62 5.62
N SER A 74 -15.64 9.37 5.15
CA SER A 74 -16.24 8.30 5.96
C SER A 74 -15.37 7.94 7.16
N TYR A 75 -14.05 7.86 6.99
CA TYR A 75 -13.11 7.60 8.09
C TYR A 75 -13.09 8.74 9.10
N GLN A 76 -13.07 9.99 8.62
CA GLN A 76 -13.11 11.18 9.48
C GLN A 76 -14.41 11.27 10.28
N LEU A 77 -15.56 11.04 9.64
CA LEU A 77 -16.87 11.02 10.29
C LEU A 77 -16.94 9.94 11.39
N ALA A 78 -16.36 8.76 11.11
CA ALA A 78 -16.26 7.66 12.07
C ALA A 78 -15.14 7.84 13.12
N LYS A 79 -14.36 8.92 13.05
CA LYS A 79 -13.20 9.21 13.92
C LYS A 79 -12.13 8.10 13.88
N VAL A 80 -11.93 7.48 12.72
CA VAL A 80 -10.88 6.49 12.48
C VAL A 80 -9.70 7.17 11.80
N THR A 81 -8.49 6.94 12.31
CA THR A 81 -7.26 7.55 11.78
C THR A 81 -7.05 7.17 10.31
N ILE A 82 -6.84 8.18 9.48
CA ILE A 82 -6.52 8.08 8.06
C ILE A 82 -5.70 9.31 7.67
N VAL A 83 -4.90 9.21 6.61
CA VAL A 83 -4.16 10.34 6.05
C VAL A 83 -4.44 10.47 4.56
N ASP A 84 -4.55 11.69 4.04
CA ASP A 84 -4.59 11.91 2.59
C ASP A 84 -3.17 11.88 1.99
N HIS A 85 -3.09 11.67 0.69
CA HIS A 85 -1.81 11.50 0.00
C HIS A 85 -1.00 12.81 -0.12
N HIS A 86 -1.61 13.98 -0.02
CA HIS A 86 -0.86 15.24 0.00
C HIS A 86 -0.16 15.44 1.34
N ALA A 87 -0.87 15.24 2.45
CA ALA A 87 -0.29 15.31 3.79
C ALA A 87 0.78 14.23 4.01
N ALA A 88 0.53 13.00 3.56
CA ALA A 88 1.47 11.89 3.68
C ALA A 88 2.78 12.17 2.93
N THR A 89 2.71 12.64 1.69
CA THR A 89 3.90 12.93 0.87
C THR A 89 4.66 14.16 1.36
N ALA A 90 3.97 15.21 1.85
CA ALA A 90 4.62 16.34 2.51
C ALA A 90 5.36 15.90 3.79
N SER A 91 4.76 15.00 4.57
CA SER A 91 5.40 14.40 5.75
C SER A 91 6.64 13.59 5.36
N PHE A 92 6.57 12.81 4.28
CA PHE A 92 7.71 12.05 3.77
C PHE A 92 8.88 12.95 3.35
N MET A 93 8.63 14.10 2.71
CA MET A 93 9.71 15.04 2.36
C MET A 93 10.45 15.56 3.59
N LYS A 94 9.72 15.87 4.67
CA LYS A 94 10.34 16.25 5.95
C LYS A 94 11.16 15.10 6.55
N HIS A 95 10.68 13.86 6.44
CA HIS A 95 11.44 12.68 6.87
C HIS A 95 12.73 12.53 6.05
N LEU A 96 12.65 12.62 4.73
CA LEU A 96 13.80 12.55 3.82
C LEU A 96 14.88 13.57 4.19
N GLU A 97 14.51 14.83 4.42
CA GLU A 97 15.45 15.88 4.84
C GLU A 97 16.12 15.55 6.19
N ASN A 98 15.36 15.03 7.15
CA ASN A 98 15.89 14.66 8.45
C ASN A 98 16.88 13.50 8.34
N GLU A 99 16.57 12.48 7.55
CA GLU A 99 17.45 11.33 7.34
C GLU A 99 18.73 11.72 6.61
N GLN A 100 18.64 12.62 5.63
CA GLN A 100 19.81 13.17 4.95
C GLN A 100 20.74 13.89 5.93
N LYS A 101 20.17 14.69 6.85
CA LYS A 101 20.94 15.41 7.88
C LYS A 101 21.52 14.47 8.94
N ALA A 102 20.75 13.48 9.37
CA ALA A 102 21.12 12.60 10.48
C ALA A 102 22.12 11.51 10.07
N ARG A 103 21.97 10.94 8.87
CA ARG A 103 22.75 9.77 8.43
C ARG A 103 23.20 9.80 6.97
N GLY A 104 23.00 10.90 6.25
CA GLY A 104 23.53 11.09 4.89
C GLY A 104 22.76 10.38 3.77
N GLY A 105 21.59 9.81 4.05
CA GLY A 105 20.78 9.14 3.02
C GLY A 105 19.46 8.57 3.54
N CYS A 106 18.53 8.33 2.60
CA CYS A 106 17.26 7.68 2.85
C CYS A 106 16.94 6.75 1.67
N PRO A 107 16.98 5.41 1.85
CA PRO A 107 16.57 4.50 0.79
C PRO A 107 15.08 4.70 0.50
N ALA A 108 14.75 4.96 -0.76
CA ALA A 108 13.37 5.20 -1.18
C ALA A 108 13.11 4.67 -2.59
N ASP A 109 12.02 3.93 -2.74
CA ASP A 109 11.56 3.42 -4.02
C ASP A 109 10.48 4.35 -4.60
N TRP A 110 10.90 5.22 -5.53
CA TRP A 110 10.04 6.24 -6.13
C TRP A 110 8.73 5.65 -6.70
N ALA A 111 8.79 4.45 -7.27
CA ALA A 111 7.63 3.78 -7.87
C ALA A 111 6.53 3.41 -6.84
N TRP A 112 6.92 3.28 -5.56
CA TRP A 112 5.99 3.02 -4.45
C TRP A 112 5.67 4.26 -3.62
N ILE A 113 6.58 5.24 -3.57
CA ILE A 113 6.39 6.47 -2.78
C ILE A 113 5.43 7.43 -3.47
N VAL A 114 5.45 7.54 -4.80
CA VAL A 114 4.52 8.41 -5.53
C VAL A 114 3.10 7.84 -5.45
N PRO A 115 2.10 8.62 -5.01
CA PRO A 115 0.73 8.15 -4.91
C PRO A 115 0.14 7.73 -6.27
N PRO A 116 -0.80 6.76 -6.30
CA PRO A 116 -1.36 6.23 -7.55
C PRO A 116 -2.35 7.17 -8.25
N ILE A 117 -2.62 8.34 -7.68
CA ILE A 117 -3.44 9.41 -8.25
C ILE A 117 -2.80 10.75 -7.89
N SER A 118 -2.92 11.76 -8.75
CA SER A 118 -2.40 13.11 -8.50
C SER A 118 -0.89 13.18 -8.29
N GLY A 119 -0.11 12.24 -8.86
CA GLY A 119 1.32 12.09 -8.61
C GLY A 119 2.12 13.39 -8.69
N SER A 120 2.11 14.08 -9.83
CA SER A 120 2.86 15.34 -10.03
C SER A 120 2.33 16.54 -9.23
N LEU A 121 1.17 16.41 -8.59
CA LEU A 121 0.61 17.38 -7.64
C LEU A 121 1.10 17.13 -6.20
N THR A 122 1.99 16.16 -6.01
CA THR A 122 2.66 15.88 -4.74
C THR A 122 4.15 16.17 -4.85
N PRO A 123 4.81 16.61 -3.74
CA PRO A 123 6.21 17.01 -3.80
C PRO A 123 7.16 15.85 -4.13
N VAL A 124 6.78 14.62 -3.78
CA VAL A 124 7.60 13.42 -3.99
C VAL A 124 7.81 13.06 -5.46
N PHE A 125 6.92 13.49 -6.35
CA PHE A 125 7.06 13.22 -7.78
C PHE A 125 8.31 13.88 -8.38
N HIS A 126 8.63 15.09 -7.90
CA HIS A 126 9.75 15.90 -8.40
C HIS A 126 11.07 15.62 -7.66
N GLN A 127 11.06 14.70 -6.70
CA GLN A 127 12.21 14.37 -5.87
C GLN A 127 12.91 13.12 -6.42
N GLU A 128 14.19 13.26 -6.80
CA GLU A 128 15.03 12.10 -7.12
C GLU A 128 15.27 11.26 -5.87
N MET A 129 15.21 9.94 -6.01
CA MET A 129 15.35 9.00 -4.92
C MET A 129 16.31 7.89 -5.30
N VAL A 130 17.11 7.43 -4.34
CA VAL A 130 18.01 6.30 -4.52
C VAL A 130 17.42 5.10 -3.77
N ASN A 131 17.17 4.01 -4.51
CA ASN A 131 16.67 2.77 -3.94
C ASN A 131 17.85 1.83 -3.63
N TYR A 132 18.04 1.52 -2.35
CA TYR A 132 19.09 0.62 -1.88
C TYR A 132 18.64 -0.10 -0.60
N PHE A 133 19.28 -1.22 -0.28
CA PHE A 133 18.91 -2.05 0.85
C PHE A 133 19.85 -1.84 2.04
N LEU A 134 19.27 -1.72 3.23
CA LEU A 134 19.97 -1.73 4.51
C LEU A 134 19.57 -2.98 5.31
N SER A 135 20.24 -3.20 6.44
CA SER A 135 19.83 -4.14 7.49
C SER A 135 19.80 -3.37 8.82
N PRO A 136 18.80 -3.58 9.71
CA PRO A 136 17.66 -4.50 9.61
C PRO A 136 16.67 -4.21 8.48
N ALA A 137 15.92 -5.21 8.01
CA ALA A 137 14.93 -5.03 6.93
C ALA A 137 13.74 -5.99 6.97
N PHE A 138 12.61 -5.55 6.41
CA PHE A 138 11.52 -6.43 6.02
C PHE A 138 11.74 -6.95 4.59
N ARG A 139 11.58 -8.27 4.40
CA ARG A 139 11.75 -8.96 3.12
C ARG A 139 10.47 -9.70 2.73
N TYR A 140 10.21 -9.79 1.43
CA TYR A 140 9.20 -10.72 0.93
C TYR A 140 9.68 -12.17 1.12
N GLN A 141 8.74 -13.06 1.38
CA GLN A 141 8.95 -14.50 1.45
C GLN A 141 7.86 -15.21 0.63
N PRO A 142 8.10 -16.44 0.14
CA PRO A 142 7.10 -17.18 -0.61
C PRO A 142 5.83 -17.40 0.20
N ASP A 143 4.68 -17.46 -0.48
CA ASP A 143 3.44 -17.88 0.17
C ASP A 143 3.63 -19.28 0.78
N PRO A 144 3.23 -19.50 2.05
CA PRO A 144 3.56 -20.73 2.77
C PRO A 144 2.96 -22.00 2.12
N TRP A 145 1.85 -21.85 1.39
CA TRP A 145 1.21 -22.95 0.65
C TRP A 145 1.90 -23.29 -0.68
N LYS A 146 2.78 -22.43 -1.22
CA LYS A 146 3.57 -22.74 -2.43
C LYS A 146 4.85 -23.52 -2.10
N GLY A 147 5.42 -23.28 -0.91
CA GLY A 147 6.69 -23.88 -0.47
C GLY A 147 6.56 -25.16 0.36
N SER A 148 5.34 -25.56 0.71
CA SER A 148 5.10 -26.70 1.60
C SER A 148 4.35 -27.80 0.86
N GLY A 149 5.09 -28.67 0.19
CA GLY A 149 4.62 -30.05 0.06
C GLY A 149 4.36 -30.53 1.48
N ALA A 150 3.10 -30.82 1.81
CA ALA A 150 2.79 -31.54 3.03
C ALA A 150 3.55 -32.87 2.96
N LYS A 151 4.75 -32.92 3.55
CA LYS A 151 5.21 -34.18 4.14
C LYS A 151 4.24 -34.40 5.26
N GLY A 152 3.12 -35.06 4.95
CA GLY A 152 2.26 -35.62 5.96
C GLY A 152 3.17 -36.44 6.85
N THR A 153 3.51 -35.90 8.01
CA THR A 153 3.98 -36.72 9.10
C THR A 153 2.79 -37.61 9.38
N GLY A 154 2.85 -38.84 8.88
CA GLY A 154 1.92 -39.87 9.26
C GLY A 154 2.00 -39.94 10.78
N ILE A 155 1.02 -39.32 11.44
CA ILE A 155 0.77 -39.57 12.86
C ILE A 155 0.25 -41.00 12.86
N THR A 156 1.16 -41.96 12.97
CA THR A 156 0.80 -43.33 13.29
C THR A 156 0.26 -43.28 14.71
N ARG A 157 -1.06 -43.12 14.84
CA ARG A 157 -1.75 -43.40 16.10
C ARG A 157 -1.46 -44.86 16.43
N LYS A 158 -0.46 -45.12 17.28
CA LYS A 158 -0.35 -46.43 17.94
C LYS A 158 -1.65 -46.59 18.73
N LYS A 159 -2.53 -47.47 18.25
CA LYS A 159 -3.59 -48.05 19.06
C LYS A 159 -2.90 -48.87 20.13
N THR A 160 -2.75 -48.32 21.33
CA THR A 160 -2.59 -49.12 22.53
C THR A 160 -3.97 -49.58 22.96
N PHE A 161 -4.13 -50.90 23.03
CA PHE A 161 -5.16 -51.56 23.83
C PHE A 161 -5.00 -51.17 25.30
#